data_AF-A0A3C0Q3X3-F1
#
_entry.id   AF-A0A3C0Q3X3-F1
#
_cell.length_a   1.000
_cell.length_b   1.000
_cell.length_c   1.000
_cell.angle_alpha   90.00
_cell.angle_beta   90.00
_cell.angle_gamma   90.00
#
_symmetry.space_group_name_H-M   'P 1'
#
loop_
_entity.id
_entity.type
_entity.pdbx_description
1 polymer ?
#
loop_
_entity_poly.entity_id
_entity_poly.type
_entity_poly.pdbx_seq_one_letter_code
_entity_poly.pdbx_strand_id
1 'polypeptide(L)'
;AGIAVKDDGLVHVGAAALDVNTAEVAAQAGLTGMEFLCGVPGSIGGALAMNAGAYGGEIKDILVTAQFVDRDGNLHSLTPDDLKMAYRHSEIPAGWMA
;
A
#
# COMPACT_ATOMS: atom_id res chain seq x y z
N ALA A 1 6.93 11.31 5.51
CA ALA A 1 6.27 11.01 4.23
C ALA A 1 4.76 11.14 4.45
N GLY A 2 4.05 11.86 3.57
CA GLY A 2 2.66 12.26 3.82
C GLY A 2 1.64 11.19 3.46
N ILE A 3 0.47 11.27 4.10
CA ILE A 3 -0.79 10.68 3.62
C ILE A 3 -1.57 11.85 3.01
N ALA A 4 -2.04 11.71 1.78
CA ALA A 4 -2.80 12.74 1.08
C ALA A 4 -4.02 12.12 0.39
N VAL A 5 -5.21 12.54 0.80
CA VAL A 5 -6.47 12.17 0.13
C VAL A 5 -6.69 13.10 -1.07
N LYS A 6 -7.11 12.52 -2.19
CA LYS A 6 -7.37 13.20 -3.46
C LYS A 6 -8.87 13.24 -3.75
N ASP A 7 -9.29 14.22 -4.55
CA ASP A 7 -10.71 14.44 -4.89
C ASP A 7 -11.32 13.31 -5.75
N ASP A 8 -10.48 12.47 -6.36
CA ASP A 8 -10.86 11.30 -7.15
C ASP A 8 -11.08 10.03 -6.31
N GLY A 9 -11.01 10.15 -4.97
CA GLY A 9 -11.15 9.03 -4.05
C GLY A 9 -9.88 8.22 -3.84
N LEU A 10 -8.73 8.66 -4.38
CA LEU A 10 -7.44 8.02 -4.15
C LEU A 10 -6.76 8.55 -2.89
N VAL A 11 -6.01 7.68 -2.22
CA VAL A 11 -5.15 8.05 -1.09
C VAL A 11 -3.70 7.78 -1.47
N HIS A 12 -2.90 8.84 -1.52
CA HIS A 12 -1.47 8.76 -1.76
C HIS A 12 -0.75 8.65 -0.42
N VAL A 13 0.03 7.59 -0.26
CA VAL A 13 0.72 7.28 0.99
C VAL A 13 2.19 6.99 0.74
N GLY A 14 3.07 7.52 1.60
CA GLY A 14 4.46 7.09 1.58
C GLY A 14 4.63 5.71 2.23
N ALA A 15 5.60 4.93 1.77
CA ALA A 15 5.86 3.57 2.28
C ALA A 15 6.13 3.49 3.80
N ALA A 16 6.60 4.58 4.41
CA ALA A 16 6.85 4.69 5.85
C ALA A 16 5.62 5.15 6.67
N ALA A 17 4.48 5.45 6.03
CA ALA A 17 3.26 5.77 6.74
C ALA A 17 2.75 4.54 7.50
N LEU A 18 2.28 4.74 8.72
CA LEU A 18 1.73 3.64 9.54
C LEU A 18 0.41 3.15 8.96
N ASP A 19 0.19 1.85 9.02
CA ASP A 19 -1.03 1.20 8.52
C ASP A 19 -2.28 1.77 9.22
N VAL A 20 -2.24 1.86 10.55
CA VAL A 20 -3.33 2.42 11.37
C VAL A 20 -3.62 3.89 11.04
N ASN A 21 -2.59 4.72 10.88
CA ASN A 21 -2.79 6.14 10.54
C ASN A 21 -3.40 6.29 9.14
N THR A 22 -3.02 5.43 8.20
CA THR A 22 -3.56 5.44 6.84
C THR A 22 -5.05 5.09 6.86
N ALA A 23 -5.43 4.06 7.59
CA ALA A 23 -6.83 3.66 7.76
C ALA A 23 -7.67 4.77 8.41
N GLU A 24 -7.15 5.41 9.44
CA GLU A 24 -7.82 6.53 10.12
C GLU A 24 -8.05 7.73 9.21
N VAL A 25 -7.03 8.12 8.43
CA VAL A 25 -7.16 9.25 7.49
C VAL A 25 -8.16 8.94 6.37
N ALA A 26 -8.14 7.73 5.83
CA ALA A 26 -9.12 7.30 4.83
C ALA A 26 -10.55 7.33 5.40
N ALA A 27 -10.74 6.82 6.62
CA ALA A 27 -12.03 6.83 7.29
C ALA A 27 -12.53 8.25 7.58
N GLN A 28 -11.66 9.17 8.01
CA GLN A 28 -12.00 10.58 8.24
C GLN A 28 -12.42 11.30 6.95
N ALA A 29 -11.91 10.85 5.80
CA ALA A 29 -12.32 11.35 4.49
C ALA A 29 -13.59 10.66 3.94
N GLY A 30 -14.21 9.74 4.70
CA GLY A 30 -15.40 9.01 4.26
C GLY A 30 -15.13 7.92 3.23
N LEU A 31 -13.88 7.46 3.11
CA LEU A 31 -13.48 6.35 2.25
C LEU A 31 -13.58 5.01 3.01
N THR A 32 -13.82 3.94 2.26
CA THR A 32 -13.92 2.55 2.76
C THR A 32 -12.93 1.64 2.02
N GLY A 33 -12.64 0.48 2.59
CA GLY A 33 -11.73 -0.54 2.03
C GLY A 33 -10.40 -0.68 2.77
N MET A 34 -10.01 0.30 3.59
CA MET A 34 -8.76 0.31 4.36
C MET A 34 -8.95 -0.11 5.83
N GLU A 35 -10.15 -0.51 6.25
CA GLU A 35 -10.47 -0.80 7.66
C GLU A 35 -9.63 -1.95 8.23
N PHE A 36 -9.24 -2.91 7.37
CA PHE A 36 -8.43 -4.04 7.79
C PHE A 36 -7.03 -3.64 8.30
N LEU A 37 -6.52 -2.49 7.86
CA LEU A 37 -5.22 -1.96 8.29
C LEU A 37 -5.21 -1.48 9.74
N CYS A 38 -6.38 -1.18 10.34
CA CYS A 38 -6.47 -0.80 11.75
C CYS A 38 -5.93 -1.89 12.71
N GLY A 39 -6.00 -3.16 12.30
CA GLY A 39 -5.51 -4.30 13.08
C GLY A 39 -4.12 -4.81 12.67
N VAL A 40 -3.51 -4.23 11.63
CA VAL A 40 -2.21 -4.66 11.10
C VAL A 40 -1.12 -3.72 11.62
N PRO A 41 -0.14 -4.21 12.39
CA PRO A 41 0.99 -3.39 12.80
C PRO A 41 1.99 -3.25 11.66
N GLY A 42 2.55 -2.05 11.48
CA GLY A 42 3.61 -1.81 10.51
C GLY A 42 3.43 -0.52 9.73
N SER A 43 4.03 -0.52 8.55
CA SER A 43 3.94 0.57 7.59
C SER A 43 3.46 0.04 6.24
N ILE A 44 2.93 0.96 5.42
CA ILE A 44 2.35 0.62 4.12
C ILE A 44 3.34 -0.13 3.22
N GLY A 45 4.62 0.23 3.24
CA GLY A 45 5.65 -0.46 2.46
C GLY A 45 5.83 -1.92 2.87
N GLY A 46 5.79 -2.20 4.18
CA GLY A 46 5.82 -3.57 4.69
C GLY A 46 4.52 -4.33 4.40
N ALA A 47 3.38 -3.67 4.54
CA ALA A 47 2.09 -4.23 4.20
C ALA A 47 2.03 -4.62 2.71
N LEU A 48 2.51 -3.75 1.82
CA LEU A 48 2.61 -3.98 0.39
C LEU A 48 3.52 -5.17 0.05
N ALA A 49 4.70 -5.25 0.69
CA ALA A 49 5.66 -6.31 0.42
C ALA A 49 5.13 -7.71 0.74
N MET A 50 4.17 -7.81 1.67
CA MET A 50 3.57 -9.07 2.08
C MET A 50 2.16 -9.29 1.55
N ASN A 51 1.60 -8.36 0.76
CA ASN A 51 0.16 -8.28 0.51
C ASN A 51 -0.63 -8.52 1.83
N ALA A 52 -0.34 -7.68 2.83
CA ALA A 52 -0.90 -7.84 4.16
C ALA A 52 -2.43 -7.77 4.11
N GLY A 53 -3.07 -8.51 5.01
CA GLY A 53 -4.51 -8.58 5.04
C GLY A 53 -5.05 -9.15 6.35
N ALA A 54 -6.20 -8.68 6.74
CA ALA A 54 -6.92 -9.09 7.94
C ALA A 54 -8.43 -8.97 7.69
N TYR A 55 -9.24 -9.73 8.43
CA TYR A 55 -10.70 -9.60 8.38
C TYR A 55 -11.34 -9.67 6.98
N GLY A 56 -10.69 -10.35 6.02
CA GLY A 56 -11.18 -10.53 4.66
C GLY A 56 -10.75 -9.47 3.64
N GLY A 57 -9.99 -8.45 4.03
CA GLY A 57 -9.37 -7.50 3.11
C GLY A 57 -7.85 -7.67 3.02
N GLU A 58 -7.28 -7.37 1.85
CA GLU A 58 -5.85 -7.40 1.55
C GLU A 58 -5.40 -6.11 0.82
N ILE A 59 -4.10 -5.80 0.84
CA ILE A 59 -3.54 -4.64 0.12
C ILE A 59 -3.91 -4.65 -1.36
N LYS A 60 -3.86 -5.81 -2.02
CA LYS A 60 -4.22 -5.91 -3.44
C LYS A 60 -5.65 -5.46 -3.76
N ASP A 61 -6.57 -5.49 -2.78
CA ASP A 61 -7.97 -5.13 -2.98
C ASP A 61 -8.16 -3.61 -3.09
N ILE A 62 -7.19 -2.83 -2.61
CA ILE A 62 -7.21 -1.36 -2.58
C ILE A 62 -6.04 -0.70 -3.32
N LEU A 63 -5.00 -1.46 -3.67
CA LEU A 63 -3.81 -0.93 -4.32
C LEU A 63 -4.10 -0.62 -5.80
N VAL A 64 -3.93 0.64 -6.19
CA VAL A 64 -4.00 1.05 -7.60
C VAL A 64 -2.62 0.94 -8.24
N THR A 65 -1.62 1.59 -7.64
CA THR A 65 -0.23 1.58 -8.10
C THR A 65 0.72 1.83 -6.94
N ALA A 66 1.93 1.27 -7.02
CA ALA A 66 3.04 1.57 -6.11
C ALA A 66 4.27 2.04 -6.88
N GLN A 67 4.92 3.08 -6.35
CA GLN A 67 6.17 3.58 -6.89
C GLN A 67 7.35 2.88 -6.22
N PHE A 68 8.35 2.54 -7.01
CA PHE A 68 9.59 1.95 -6.55
C PHE A 68 10.78 2.71 -7.13
N VAL A 69 11.89 2.72 -6.39
CA VAL A 69 13.20 3.07 -6.93
C VAL A 69 14.06 1.82 -7.03
N ASP A 70 14.70 1.62 -8.18
CA ASP A 70 15.71 0.57 -8.35
C ASP A 70 17.09 1.02 -7.84
N ARG A 71 18.08 0.12 -7.89
CA ARG A 71 19.45 0.41 -7.44
C ARG A 71 20.20 1.40 -8.30
N ASP A 72 19.75 1.60 -9.53
CA ASP A 72 20.31 2.57 -10.47
C ASP A 72 19.65 3.95 -10.31
N GLY A 73 18.66 4.07 -9.42
CA GLY A 73 17.94 5.30 -9.11
C GLY A 73 16.75 5.57 -10.03
N ASN A 74 16.35 4.62 -10.88
CA ASN A 74 15.20 4.80 -11.76
C ASN A 74 13.91 4.56 -10.99
N LEU A 75 12.90 5.38 -11.31
CA LEU A 75 11.55 5.24 -10.78
C LEU A 75 10.72 4.30 -11.65
N HIS A 76 10.00 3.40 -10.99
CA HIS A 76 9.08 2.45 -11.59
C HIS A 76 7.71 2.56 -10.93
N SER A 77 6.66 2.30 -11.68
CA SER A 77 5.29 2.24 -11.16
C SER A 77 4.71 0.88 -11.49
N LEU A 78 4.35 0.11 -10.46
CA LEU A 78 3.84 -1.25 -10.59
C LEU A 78 2.41 -1.34 -10.05
N THR A 79 1.56 -2.06 -10.77
CA THR A 79 0.20 -2.43 -10.33
C THR A 79 0.21 -3.71 -9.49
N PRO A 80 -0.90 -4.09 -8.84
CA PRO A 80 -1.01 -5.39 -8.16
C PRO A 80 -0.71 -6.58 -9.09
N ASP A 81 -1.11 -6.49 -10.36
CA ASP A 81 -0.89 -7.53 -11.37
C ASP A 81 0.59 -7.64 -11.75
N ASP A 82 1.28 -6.50 -11.91
CA ASP A 82 2.74 -6.48 -12.16
C ASP A 82 3.52 -7.11 -10.99
N LEU A 83 3.03 -6.88 -9.76
CA LEU A 83 3.55 -7.46 -8.53
C LEU A 83 3.06 -8.90 -8.26
N LYS A 84 2.20 -9.45 -9.13
CA LYS A 84 1.59 -10.79 -9.00
C LYS A 84 1.10 -11.07 -7.58
N MET A 85 0.39 -10.09 -7.00
CA MET A 85 -0.04 -10.19 -5.61
C MET A 85 -0.97 -11.39 -5.38
N ALA A 86 -0.65 -12.18 -4.36
CA ALA A 86 -1.43 -13.33 -3.93
C ALA A 86 -1.46 -13.39 -2.39
N TYR A 87 -2.14 -14.39 -1.83
CA TYR A 87 -2.23 -14.53 -0.37
C TYR A 87 -0.83 -14.54 0.25
N ARG A 88 -0.56 -13.52 1.09
CA ARG A 88 0.73 -13.31 1.75
C ARG A 88 1.95 -13.23 0.81
N HIS A 89 1.75 -12.74 -0.40
CA HIS A 89 2.78 -12.75 -1.44
C HIS A 89 2.73 -11.54 -2.37
N SER A 90 3.91 -11.02 -2.70
CA SER A 90 4.15 -10.02 -3.74
C SER A 90 5.52 -10.30 -4.40
N GLU A 91 5.59 -10.32 -5.72
CA GLU A 91 6.84 -10.45 -6.49
C GLU A 91 7.49 -9.08 -6.70
N ILE A 92 8.12 -8.53 -5.67
CA ILE A 92 8.92 -7.30 -5.79
C ILE A 92 10.30 -7.65 -6.37
N PRO A 93 10.75 -6.98 -7.47
CA PRO A 93 12.08 -7.20 -8.00
C PRO A 93 13.19 -6.95 -6.97
N ALA A 94 14.21 -7.82 -6.99
CA ALA A 94 15.28 -7.76 -6.01
C ALA A 94 16.02 -6.42 -6.05
N GLY A 95 16.16 -5.79 -4.87
CA GLY A 95 16.88 -4.53 -4.72
C GLY A 95 16.07 -3.28 -5.01
N TRP A 96 14.78 -3.40 -5.29
CA TRP A 96 13.87 -2.26 -5.42
C TRP A 96 13.33 -1.84 -4.06
N MET A 97 13.09 -0.55 -3.87
CA MET A 97 12.58 0.04 -2.63
C MET A 97 11.32 0.87 -2.92
N ALA A 98 10.27 0.68 -2.13
CA ALA A 98 9.03 1.47 -2.19
C ALA A 98 9.10 2.74 -1.35
#